data_AF-A0A958EHH2-F1
#
_entry.id   AF-A0A958EHH2-F1
#
_cell.length_a   1.000
_cell.length_b   1.000
_cell.length_c   1.000
_cell.angle_alpha   90.00
_cell.angle_beta   90.00
_cell.angle_gamma   90.00
#
_symmetry.space_group_name_H-M   'P 1'
#
loop_
_entity.id
_entity.type
_entity.pdbx_description
1 polymer ?
#
loop_
_entity_poly.entity_id
_entity_poly.type
_entity_poly.pdbx_seq_one_letter_code
_entity_poly.pdbx_strand_id
1 'polypeptide(L)'
;DRKWLNELPEHEQKIYPPSVINSHPAFKNFKLDLYDPKTVLEKVKIPFLALFGEKDRHIPVQRSIQRIKSITDKAKNDRFFTIKSFPNSGHLIQIVETEKEVLTGSKLTSVEEKIAYMTKFKANPEFINFLIHWVLKTNEII
;
A
#
# COMPACT_ATOMS: atom_id res chain seq x y z
N ASP A 1 -16.31 -3.94 -14.38
CA ASP A 1 -16.11 -5.39 -14.57
C ASP A 1 -14.98 -5.86 -13.66
N ARG A 2 -15.21 -6.84 -12.78
CA ARG A 2 -14.32 -7.21 -11.64
C ARG A 2 -13.09 -8.05 -12.04
N LYS A 3 -12.60 -7.88 -13.27
CA LYS A 3 -11.57 -8.75 -13.86
C LYS A 3 -10.30 -8.85 -13.02
N TRP A 4 -9.86 -7.73 -12.42
CA TRP A 4 -8.66 -7.70 -11.59
C TRP A 4 -8.75 -8.55 -10.31
N LEU A 5 -9.95 -8.72 -9.74
CA LEU A 5 -10.18 -9.54 -8.54
C LEU A 5 -10.10 -11.04 -8.85
N ASN A 6 -10.55 -11.42 -10.06
CA ASN A 6 -10.55 -12.81 -10.53
C ASN A 6 -9.19 -13.24 -11.11
N GLU A 7 -8.27 -12.29 -11.32
CA GLU A 7 -6.92 -12.50 -11.85
C GLU A 7 -5.85 -12.41 -10.73
N LEU A 8 -6.21 -12.62 -9.46
CA LEU A 8 -5.24 -12.69 -8.35
C LEU A 8 -4.42 -13.99 -8.44
N PRO A 9 -3.08 -13.95 -8.36
CA PRO A 9 -2.25 -15.14 -8.15
C PRO A 9 -2.68 -15.93 -6.91
N GLU A 10 -2.47 -17.25 -6.91
CA GLU A 10 -2.94 -18.15 -5.85
C GLU A 10 -2.46 -17.74 -4.44
N HIS A 11 -1.23 -17.24 -4.32
CA HIS A 11 -0.71 -16.78 -3.03
C HIS A 11 -1.42 -15.49 -2.54
N GLU A 12 -1.83 -14.60 -3.44
CA GLU A 12 -2.63 -13.41 -3.11
C GLU A 12 -4.07 -13.80 -2.76
N GLN A 13 -4.62 -14.83 -3.41
CA GLN A 13 -5.90 -15.44 -3.02
C GLN A 13 -5.83 -16.11 -1.64
N LYS A 14 -4.67 -16.59 -1.19
CA LYS A 14 -4.51 -17.13 0.19
C LYS A 14 -4.53 -16.04 1.25
N ILE A 15 -4.02 -14.85 0.93
CA ILE A 15 -4.06 -13.68 1.83
C ILE A 15 -5.50 -13.15 1.93
N TYR A 16 -6.22 -13.13 0.80
CA TYR A 16 -7.63 -12.75 0.73
C TYR A 16 -8.45 -13.75 -0.08
N PRO A 17 -8.93 -14.83 0.54
CA PRO A 17 -9.77 -15.81 -0.13
C PRO A 17 -10.99 -15.11 -0.75
N PRO A 18 -11.40 -15.46 -1.99
CA PRO A 18 -12.62 -14.91 -2.57
C PRO A 18 -13.82 -15.00 -1.62
N SER A 19 -13.92 -16.05 -0.81
CA SER A 19 -14.93 -16.22 0.24
C SER A 19 -14.86 -15.16 1.35
N VAL A 20 -13.66 -14.81 1.83
CA VAL A 20 -13.43 -13.76 2.84
C VAL A 20 -13.71 -12.38 2.27
N ILE A 21 -13.21 -12.10 1.06
CA ILE A 21 -13.53 -10.86 0.34
C ILE A 21 -15.04 -10.74 0.24
N ASN A 22 -15.74 -11.77 -0.23
CA ASN A 22 -17.18 -11.76 -0.47
C ASN A 22 -18.06 -11.68 0.78
N SER A 23 -17.59 -12.14 1.95
CA SER A 23 -18.39 -12.18 3.18
C SER A 23 -18.10 -11.06 4.18
N HIS A 24 -16.88 -10.51 4.20
CA HIS A 24 -16.45 -9.66 5.31
C HIS A 24 -16.92 -8.18 5.16
N PRO A 25 -17.53 -7.56 6.19
CA PRO A 25 -18.13 -6.22 6.11
C PRO A 25 -17.14 -5.11 5.73
N ALA A 26 -15.88 -5.21 6.17
CA ALA A 26 -14.84 -4.22 5.83
C ALA A 26 -14.56 -4.13 4.32
N PHE A 27 -14.81 -5.21 3.57
CA PHE A 27 -14.68 -5.21 2.10
C PHE A 27 -15.97 -4.82 1.40
N LYS A 28 -17.06 -4.53 2.12
CA LYS A 28 -18.32 -4.04 1.52
C LYS A 28 -18.08 -2.76 0.70
N ASN A 29 -17.27 -1.84 1.22
CA ASN A 29 -16.92 -0.60 0.52
C ASN A 29 -15.91 -0.86 -0.61
N PHE A 30 -14.87 -1.68 -0.40
CA PHE A 30 -13.97 -2.12 -1.49
C PHE A 30 -14.68 -2.83 -2.66
N LYS A 31 -15.83 -3.49 -2.41
CA LYS A 31 -16.68 -4.09 -3.46
C LYS A 31 -17.54 -3.06 -4.20
N LEU A 32 -17.94 -1.99 -3.50
CA LEU A 32 -18.77 -0.91 -4.02
C LEU A 32 -17.95 0.19 -4.69
N ASP A 33 -16.67 0.30 -4.32
CA ASP A 33 -15.67 1.13 -4.98
C ASP A 33 -15.32 0.48 -6.32
N LEU A 34 -16.22 0.70 -7.27
CA LEU A 34 -16.09 0.49 -8.71
C LEU A 34 -14.99 1.35 -9.36
N TYR A 35 -14.24 2.08 -8.54
CA TYR A 35 -13.29 3.08 -8.97
C TYR A 35 -11.96 2.41 -9.28
N ASP A 36 -11.71 2.20 -10.57
CA ASP A 36 -10.38 1.84 -11.06
C ASP A 36 -9.50 3.11 -11.09
N PRO A 37 -8.51 3.22 -10.18
CA PRO A 37 -7.65 4.41 -10.11
C PRO A 37 -6.82 4.59 -11.38
N LYS A 38 -6.68 3.56 -12.22
CA LYS A 38 -5.98 3.63 -13.51
C LYS A 38 -6.38 4.88 -14.30
N THR A 39 -7.68 5.14 -14.42
CA THR A 39 -8.20 6.23 -15.24
C THR A 39 -7.74 7.63 -14.79
N VAL A 40 -7.43 7.78 -13.50
CA VAL A 40 -6.88 9.02 -12.95
C VAL A 40 -5.36 9.01 -12.97
N LEU A 41 -4.72 7.87 -12.68
CA LEU A 41 -3.26 7.73 -12.76
C LEU A 41 -2.73 8.04 -14.18
N GLU A 42 -3.45 7.67 -15.24
CA GLU A 42 -3.12 8.01 -16.63
C GLU A 42 -3.16 9.52 -16.92
N LYS A 43 -3.83 10.32 -16.07
CA LYS A 43 -4.02 11.77 -16.26
C LYS A 43 -3.16 12.63 -15.34
N VAL A 44 -2.41 12.03 -14.41
CA VAL A 44 -1.55 12.75 -13.47
C VAL A 44 -0.46 13.51 -14.23
N LYS A 45 -0.30 14.79 -13.88
CA LYS A 45 0.71 15.72 -14.41
C LYS A 45 1.44 16.52 -13.32
N ILE A 46 1.31 16.08 -12.07
CA ILE A 46 1.95 16.68 -10.90
C ILE A 46 2.79 15.60 -10.19
N PRO A 47 3.83 15.99 -9.44
CA PRO A 47 4.61 15.04 -8.66
C PRO A 47 3.71 14.14 -7.80
N PHE A 48 3.85 12.84 -8.00
CA PHE A 48 3.09 11.80 -7.35
C PHE A 48 4.04 10.85 -6.65
N LEU A 49 3.81 10.60 -5.36
CA LEU A 49 4.61 9.72 -4.55
C LEU A 49 3.81 8.48 -4.14
N ALA A 50 4.26 7.31 -4.57
CA ALA A 50 3.74 6.02 -4.12
C ALA A 50 4.73 5.36 -3.17
N LEU A 51 4.28 5.03 -1.96
CA LEU A 51 5.11 4.43 -0.91
C LEU A 51 4.56 3.07 -0.51
N PHE A 52 5.45 2.11 -0.31
CA PHE A 52 5.09 0.75 0.07
C PHE A 52 6.02 0.23 1.16
N GLY A 53 5.49 -0.52 2.12
CA GLY A 53 6.29 -1.43 2.93
C GLY A 53 6.38 -2.80 2.26
N GLU A 54 7.58 -3.37 2.10
CA GLU A 54 7.75 -4.64 1.36
C GLU A 54 7.11 -5.86 2.03
N LYS A 55 6.87 -5.79 3.34
CA LYS A 55 6.18 -6.83 4.13
C LYS A 55 4.69 -6.52 4.33
N ASP A 56 4.12 -5.58 3.58
CA ASP A 56 2.69 -5.31 3.62
C ASP A 56 1.89 -6.57 3.20
N ARG A 57 0.94 -6.97 4.06
CA ARG A 57 0.03 -8.10 3.82
C ARG A 57 -1.38 -7.66 3.46
N HIS A 58 -1.65 -6.35 3.46
CA HIS A 58 -2.94 -5.82 3.07
C HIS A 58 -3.12 -5.72 1.56
N ILE A 59 -2.02 -5.54 0.83
CA ILE A 59 -2.02 -5.43 -0.63
C ILE A 59 -0.87 -6.22 -1.25
N PRO A 60 -0.99 -6.65 -2.51
CA PRO A 60 0.11 -7.27 -3.23
C PRO A 60 1.09 -6.18 -3.71
N VAL A 61 2.11 -5.89 -2.89
CA VAL A 61 3.05 -4.76 -3.10
C VAL A 61 3.69 -4.79 -4.49
N GLN A 62 4.33 -5.91 -4.84
CA GLN A 62 5.07 -6.00 -6.11
C GLN A 62 4.15 -5.85 -7.32
N ARG A 63 2.98 -6.47 -7.26
CA ARG A 63 1.97 -6.34 -8.31
C ARG A 63 1.43 -4.92 -8.41
N SER A 64 1.19 -4.25 -7.28
CA SER A 64 0.77 -2.86 -7.23
C SER A 64 1.81 -1.95 -7.89
N ILE A 65 3.09 -2.11 -7.55
CA ILE A 65 4.21 -1.37 -8.15
C ILE A 65 4.26 -1.60 -9.66
N GLN A 66 4.23 -2.86 -10.11
CA GLN A 66 4.25 -3.22 -11.53
C GLN A 66 3.05 -2.63 -12.27
N ARG A 67 1.87 -2.64 -11.65
CA ARG A 67 0.65 -2.08 -12.24
C ARG A 67 0.75 -0.58 -12.42
N ILE A 68 1.21 0.15 -11.40
CA ILE A 68 1.43 1.61 -11.50
C ILE A 68 2.45 1.90 -12.61
N LYS A 69 3.61 1.23 -12.60
CA LYS A 69 4.64 1.40 -13.65
C LYS A 69 4.09 1.16 -15.06
N SER A 70 3.32 0.09 -15.26
CA SER A 70 2.73 -0.22 -16.56
C SER A 70 1.71 0.82 -17.00
N ILE A 71 0.92 1.38 -16.07
CA ILE A 71 -0.05 2.44 -16.37
C ILE A 71 0.69 3.72 -16.78
N THR A 72 1.71 4.11 -16.02
CA THR A 72 2.40 5.39 -16.25
C THR A 72 3.29 5.37 -17.49
N ASP A 73 3.89 4.22 -17.80
CA ASP A 73 4.65 4.00 -19.03
C ASP A 73 3.74 4.12 -20.27
N LYS A 74 2.58 3.45 -20.27
CA LYS A 74 1.59 3.54 -21.35
C LYS A 74 1.04 4.96 -21.53
N ALA A 75 0.82 5.69 -20.43
CA ALA A 75 0.35 7.06 -20.45
C ALA A 75 1.48 8.10 -20.72
N LYS A 76 2.74 7.66 -20.77
CA LYS A 76 3.94 8.52 -20.93
C LYS A 76 4.01 9.66 -19.89
N ASN A 77 3.63 9.35 -18.66
CA ASN A 77 3.61 10.29 -17.53
C ASN A 77 4.43 9.80 -16.32
N ASP A 78 5.20 8.73 -16.48
CA ASP A 78 6.14 8.14 -15.53
C ASP A 78 7.08 9.16 -14.87
N ARG A 79 7.52 10.20 -15.59
CA ARG A 79 8.35 11.29 -15.03
C ARG A 79 7.74 12.02 -13.83
N PHE A 80 6.41 11.97 -13.67
CA PHE A 80 5.72 12.57 -12.53
C PHE A 80 5.68 11.64 -11.31
N PHE A 81 6.07 10.38 -11.45
CA PHE A 81 5.90 9.36 -10.43
C PHE A 81 7.23 9.04 -9.76
N THR A 82 7.23 9.09 -8.43
CA THR A 82 8.24 8.45 -7.60
C THR A 82 7.61 7.26 -6.90
N ILE A 83 8.18 6.07 -7.07
CA ILE A 83 7.70 4.84 -6.41
C ILE A 83 8.83 4.32 -5.52
N LYS A 84 8.56 4.18 -4.23
CA LYS A 84 9.54 3.71 -3.25
C LYS A 84 8.97 2.58 -2.41
N SER A 85 9.71 1.49 -2.30
CA SER A 85 9.48 0.43 -1.32
C SER A 85 10.49 0.54 -0.19
N PHE A 86 10.07 0.16 1.02
CA PHE A 86 10.91 0.11 2.21
C PHE A 86 11.04 -1.33 2.70
N PRO A 87 12.27 -1.87 2.78
CA PRO A 87 12.51 -3.21 3.26
C PRO A 87 12.12 -3.32 4.73
N ASN A 88 11.72 -4.52 5.14
CA ASN A 88 11.29 -4.81 6.52
C ASN A 88 10.16 -3.88 7.04
N SER A 89 9.34 -3.33 6.15
CA SER A 89 8.24 -2.44 6.53
C SER A 89 6.87 -3.01 6.19
N GLY A 90 5.90 -2.81 7.08
CA GLY A 90 4.51 -3.24 6.93
C GLY A 90 3.61 -2.21 6.24
N HIS A 91 2.30 -2.40 6.35
CA HIS A 91 1.27 -1.60 5.68
C HIS A 91 1.34 -0.08 5.97
N LEU A 92 1.68 0.28 7.20
CA LEU A 92 1.81 1.67 7.65
C LEU A 92 3.27 2.16 7.57
N ILE A 93 4.13 1.45 6.82
CA ILE A 93 5.58 1.68 6.74
C ILE A 93 6.25 1.59 8.14
N GLN A 94 5.63 0.84 9.04
CA GLN A 94 6.20 0.49 10.34
C GLN A 94 7.24 -0.61 10.17
N ILE A 95 8.26 -0.62 11.02
CA ILE A 95 9.25 -1.70 11.09
C ILE A 95 8.54 -3.01 11.47
N VAL A 96 8.88 -4.08 10.75
CA VAL A 96 8.41 -5.45 10.97
C VAL A 96 9.65 -6.33 11.14
N GLU A 97 9.98 -6.65 12.40
CA GLU A 97 11.17 -7.40 12.76
C GLU A 97 10.94 -8.90 12.50
N THR A 98 9.72 -9.40 12.77
CA THR A 98 9.34 -10.79 12.51
C THR A 98 8.11 -10.94 11.62
N GLU A 99 7.97 -12.08 10.94
CA GLU A 99 6.79 -12.36 10.11
C GLU A 99 5.47 -12.40 10.92
N LYS A 100 5.51 -12.62 12.23
CA LYS A 100 4.31 -12.60 13.09
C LYS A 100 3.90 -11.18 13.50
N GLU A 101 4.79 -10.20 13.34
CA GLU A 101 4.58 -8.80 13.74
C GLU A 101 3.93 -7.94 12.67
N VAL A 102 3.47 -8.52 11.56
CA VAL A 102 2.51 -7.83 10.68
C VAL A 102 1.17 -7.76 11.42
N LEU A 103 1.15 -6.91 12.43
CA LEU A 103 0.04 -6.65 13.31
C LEU A 103 -0.95 -5.81 12.52
N THR A 104 -2.01 -6.46 12.08
CA THR A 104 -3.18 -5.78 11.55
C THR A 104 -3.98 -5.33 12.77
N GLY A 105 -3.98 -4.04 13.11
CA GLY A 105 -4.73 -3.48 14.25
C GLY A 105 -6.23 -3.83 14.23
N SER A 106 -6.74 -4.30 13.09
CA SER A 106 -8.07 -4.89 12.90
C SER A 106 -8.36 -6.14 13.73
N LYS A 107 -7.35 -6.85 14.26
CA LYS A 107 -7.55 -8.02 15.14
C LYS A 107 -7.57 -7.68 16.64
N LEU A 108 -7.24 -6.44 16.99
CA LEU A 108 -7.19 -6.00 18.39
C LEU A 108 -8.59 -5.58 18.82
N THR A 109 -9.09 -6.22 19.87
CA THR A 109 -10.48 -6.09 20.32
C THR A 109 -10.62 -5.15 21.51
N SER A 110 -9.59 -5.04 22.35
CA SER A 110 -9.59 -4.14 23.51
C SER A 110 -8.86 -2.82 23.25
N VAL A 111 -9.13 -1.82 24.10
CA VAL A 111 -8.45 -0.52 24.07
C VAL A 111 -6.99 -0.68 24.51
N GLU A 112 -6.73 -1.52 25.50
CA GLU A 112 -5.40 -1.81 26.04
C GLU A 112 -4.51 -2.47 24.97
N GLU A 113 -5.06 -3.42 24.21
CA GLU A 113 -4.38 -4.04 23.08
C GLU A 113 -4.00 -3.01 22.00
N LYS A 114 -4.91 -2.08 21.69
CA LYS A 114 -4.66 -1.00 20.72
C LYS A 114 -3.61 -0.02 21.23
N ILE A 115 -3.66 0.36 22.50
CA ILE A 115 -2.65 1.24 23.11
C ILE A 115 -1.28 0.54 23.10
N ALA A 116 -1.21 -0.72 23.52
CA ALA A 116 0.03 -1.51 23.51
C ALA A 116 0.59 -1.71 22.09
N TYR A 117 -0.29 -1.77 21.08
CA TYR A 117 0.12 -1.79 19.68
C TYR A 117 0.69 -0.44 19.23
N MET A 118 -0.02 0.66 19.52
CA MET A 118 0.40 2.01 19.16
C MET A 118 1.72 2.41 19.82
N THR A 119 2.00 1.95 21.05
CA THR A 119 3.28 2.21 21.72
C THR A 119 4.45 1.41 21.14
N LYS A 120 4.18 0.29 20.47
CA LYS A 120 5.19 -0.50 19.75
C LYS A 120 5.42 -0.02 18.32
N PHE A 121 4.57 0.87 17.81
CA PHE A 121 4.71 1.40 16.47
C PHE A 121 6.04 2.15 16.34
N LYS A 122 6.89 1.69 15.41
CA LYS A 122 8.12 2.36 15.03
C LYS A 122 8.08 2.56 13.52
N ALA A 123 8.02 3.81 13.07
CA ALA A 123 8.16 4.13 11.66
C ALA A 123 9.57 3.72 11.18
N ASN A 124 9.69 3.27 9.93
CA ASN A 124 11.00 3.05 9.35
C ASN A 124 11.76 4.40 9.24
N PRO A 125 12.95 4.56 9.85
CA PRO A 125 13.69 5.82 9.81
C PRO A 125 14.11 6.21 8.39
N GLU A 126 14.39 5.24 7.52
CA GLU A 126 14.68 5.51 6.11
C GLU A 126 13.48 6.12 5.39
N PHE A 127 12.26 5.72 5.77
CA PHE A 127 11.04 6.33 5.24
C PHE A 127 10.91 7.80 5.64
N ILE A 128 11.14 8.11 6.92
CA ILE A 128 11.07 9.50 7.40
C ILE A 128 12.10 10.37 6.68
N ASN A 129 13.35 9.91 6.60
CA ASN A 129 14.42 10.62 5.90
C ASN A 129 14.08 10.82 4.42
N PHE A 130 13.67 9.75 3.73
CA PHE A 130 13.28 9.82 2.34
C PHE A 130 12.13 10.80 2.11
N LEU A 131 11.09 10.77 2.95
CA LEU A 131 9.92 11.63 2.80
C LEU A 131 10.31 13.10 2.97
N ILE A 132 11.12 13.43 3.98
CA ILE A 132 11.63 14.79 4.18
C ILE A 132 12.38 15.25 2.94
N HIS A 133 13.36 14.47 2.48
CA HIS A 133 14.13 14.82 1.29
C HIS A 133 13.28 14.97 0.03
N TRP A 134 12.30 14.07 -0.16
CA TRP A 134 11.41 14.13 -1.32
C TRP A 134 10.54 15.38 -1.30
N VAL A 135 9.97 15.73 -0.15
CA VAL A 135 9.16 16.95 0.01
C VAL A 135 10.00 18.19 -0.25
N LEU A 136 11.18 18.29 0.36
CA LEU A 136 12.05 19.46 0.19
C LEU A 136 12.48 19.63 -1.28
N LYS A 137 12.90 18.54 -1.94
CA LYS A 137 13.29 18.57 -3.36
C LYS A 137 12.14 18.95 -4.28
N THR A 138 10.94 18.42 -4.03
CA THR A 138 9.76 18.66 -4.87
C THR A 138 9.24 20.10 -4.76
N ASN A 139 9.54 20.78 -3.65
CA ASN A 139 9.22 22.18 -3.44
C ASN A 139 10.40 23.13 -3.74
N GLU A 140 11.46 22.63 -4.38
CA GLU A 140 12.66 23.41 -4.75
C GLU A 140 13.34 24.10 -3.55
N ILE A 141 13.19 23.51 -2.34
CA ILE A 141 13.80 24.04 -1.11
C ILE A 141 15.28 23.63 -1.01
N ILE A 142 15.62 22.45 -1.54
CA ILE A 142 16.98 21.89 -1.61
C ILE A 142 17.26 21.27 -2.98
#